data_AF-A0A2S6RHM0-F1
#
_entry.id   AF-A0A2S6RHM0-F1
#
_cell.length_a   1.000
_cell.length_b   1.000
_cell.length_c   1.000
_cell.angle_alpha   90.00
_cell.angle_beta   90.00
_cell.angle_gamma   90.00
#
_symmetry.space_group_name_H-M   'P 1'
#
loop_
_entity.id
_entity.type
_entity.pdbx_description
1 polymer ?
#
loop_
_entity_poly.entity_id
_entity_poly.type
_entity_poly.pdbx_seq_one_letter_code
_entity_poly.pdbx_strand_id
1 'polypeptide(L)' 'MAKPTPSQRRWLERGLIQPGGKLPLFDGEGQQISGRTVRACVDHGWAEPWRHNPIKPDWLICRITAEGRAAVGGAE' A
#
# COMPACT_ATOMS: atom_id res chain seq x y z
N MET A 1 -8.03 -14.14 -9.58
CA MET A 1 -7.65 -12.80 -9.06
C MET A 1 -6.14 -12.66 -9.16
N ALA A 2 -5.63 -11.46 -9.50
CA ALA A 2 -4.19 -11.22 -9.52
C ALA A 2 -3.61 -11.40 -8.10
N LYS A 3 -2.43 -12.01 -7.99
CA LYS A 3 -1.76 -12.27 -6.71
C LYS A 3 -0.61 -11.26 -6.53
N PRO A 4 -0.51 -10.57 -5.37
CA PRO A 4 0.60 -9.67 -5.10
C PRO A 4 1.94 -10.42 -5.11
N THR A 5 2.98 -9.77 -5.63
CA THR A 5 4.37 -10.21 -5.41
C THR A 5 4.75 -10.11 -3.93
N PRO A 6 5.83 -10.76 -3.47
CA PRO A 6 6.23 -10.69 -2.07
C PRO A 6 6.42 -9.26 -1.54
N SER A 7 7.02 -8.37 -2.34
CA SER A 7 7.22 -6.96 -1.96
C SER A 7 5.91 -6.18 -1.90
N GLN A 8 4.98 -6.41 -2.84
CA GLN A 8 3.64 -5.82 -2.83
C GLN A 8 2.85 -6.30 -1.61
N ARG A 9 2.88 -7.61 -1.35
CA ARG A 9 2.20 -8.23 -0.21
C ARG A 9 2.68 -7.63 1.12
N ARG A 10 4.00 -7.62 1.34
CA ARG A 10 4.61 -7.05 2.56
C ARG A 10 4.21 -5.59 2.76
N TRP A 11 4.15 -4.80 1.69
CA TRP A 11 3.73 -3.41 1.79
C TRP A 11 2.25 -3.28 2.17
N LEU A 12 1.36 -4.03 1.50
CA LEU A 12 -0.07 -4.05 1.77
C LEU A 12 -0.38 -4.53 3.20
N GLU A 13 0.26 -5.61 3.67
CA GLU A 13 0.08 -6.16 5.02
C GLU A 13 0.30 -5.12 6.13
N ARG A 14 1.19 -4.14 5.91
CA ARG A 14 1.41 -3.06 6.88
C ARG A 14 0.19 -2.16 7.06
N GLY A 15 -0.65 -2.03 6.03
CA GLY A 15 -1.92 -1.30 6.12
C GLY A 15 -2.99 -2.02 6.94
N LEU A 16 -2.85 -3.32 7.26
CA LEU A 16 -3.85 -4.08 8.01
C LEU A 16 -3.97 -3.61 9.46
N ILE A 17 -2.83 -3.24 10.07
CA ILE A 17 -2.72 -2.88 11.49
C ILE A 17 -2.73 -1.36 11.74
N GLN A 18 -2.71 -0.55 10.68
CA GLN A 18 -2.65 0.90 10.80
C GLN A 18 -4.06 1.51 10.81
N PRO A 19 -4.33 2.50 11.68
CA PRO A 19 -5.62 3.21 11.67
C PRO A 19 -5.87 3.82 10.28
N GLY A 20 -7.08 3.62 9.76
CA GLY A 20 -7.47 4.08 8.43
C GLY A 20 -6.76 3.37 7.27
N GLY A 21 -6.00 2.31 7.52
CA GLY A 21 -5.36 1.51 6.49
C GLY A 21 -4.07 2.11 5.92
N LYS A 22 -3.40 3.00 6.65
CA LYS A 22 -2.27 3.79 6.13
C LYS A 22 -1.14 2.89 5.64
N LEU A 23 -0.66 3.15 4.43
CA LEU A 23 0.53 2.49 3.89
C LEU A 23 1.76 3.39 4.10
N PRO A 24 2.86 2.83 4.65
CA PRO A 24 4.05 3.61 4.95
C PRO A 24 4.87 3.90 3.68
N LEU A 25 5.60 5.02 3.70
CA LEU A 25 6.54 5.42 2.63
C LEU A 25 7.87 4.68 2.70
N PHE A 26 8.22 4.16 3.88
CA PHE A 26 9.46 3.45 4.16
C PHE A 26 9.16 2.06 4.72
N ASP A 27 10.04 1.09 4.49
CA ASP A 27 9.92 -0.27 5.02
C ASP A 27 10.34 -0.37 6.51
N GLY A 28 10.66 -1.58 6.99
CA GLY A 28 11.11 -1.79 8.38
C GLY A 28 12.57 -1.39 8.61
N GLU A 29 13.36 -1.27 7.55
CA GLU A 29 14.79 -0.97 7.58
C GLU A 29 15.05 0.51 7.24
N GLY A 30 13.99 1.29 7.03
CA GLY A 30 14.08 2.70 6.65
C GLY A 30 14.32 2.93 5.16
N GLN A 31 14.26 1.89 4.32
CA GLN A 31 14.38 2.04 2.88
C GLN A 31 13.05 2.54 2.31
N GLN A 32 13.12 3.41 1.28
CA GLN A 32 11.92 3.89 0.62
C GLN A 32 11.23 2.75 -0.13
N ILE A 33 9.91 2.65 0.01
CA ILE A 33 9.12 1.72 -0.79
C ILE A 33 9.21 2.12 -2.25
N SER A 34 9.57 1.16 -3.11
CA SER A 34 9.70 1.42 -4.55
C SER A 34 8.41 2.02 -5.13
N GLY A 35 8.55 3.12 -5.87
CA GLY A 35 7.42 3.73 -6.58
C GLY A 35 6.73 2.77 -7.55
N ARG A 36 7.45 1.76 -8.09
CA ARG A 36 6.86 0.69 -8.90
C ARG A 36 5.89 -0.19 -8.11
N THR A 37 6.23 -0.52 -6.86
CA THR A 37 5.34 -1.26 -5.96
C THR A 37 4.09 -0.46 -5.67
N VAL A 38 4.25 0.82 -5.31
CA VAL A 38 3.13 1.73 -5.03
C VAL A 38 2.21 1.82 -6.25
N ARG A 39 2.76 2.14 -7.42
CA ARG A 39 2.00 2.30 -8.67
C ARG A 39 1.26 1.02 -9.03
N ALA A 40 1.93 -0.13 -9.03
CA ALA A 40 1.30 -1.41 -9.39
C ALA A 40 0.13 -1.76 -8.45
N CYS A 41 0.30 -1.58 -7.14
CA CYS A 41 -0.79 -1.83 -6.19
C CYS A 41 -1.96 -0.86 -6.36
N VAL A 42 -1.70 0.39 -6.78
CA VAL A 42 -2.77 1.34 -7.11
C VAL A 42 -3.49 0.96 -8.41
N ASP A 43 -2.75 0.60 -9.47
CA ASP A 43 -3.36 0.14 -10.73
C ASP A 43 -4.19 -1.15 -10.55
N HIS A 44 -3.80 -2.04 -9.62
CA HIS A 44 -4.58 -3.22 -9.26
C HIS A 44 -5.77 -2.94 -8.32
N GLY A 45 -5.94 -1.70 -7.86
CA GLY A 45 -6.98 -1.33 -6.90
C GLY A 45 -6.73 -1.84 -5.47
N TRP A 46 -5.55 -2.36 -5.15
CA TRP A 46 -5.19 -2.82 -3.81
C TRP A 46 -4.83 -1.68 -2.84
N ALA A 47 -4.43 -0.55 -3.40
CA ALA A 47 -4.13 0.67 -2.66
C ALA A 47 -4.75 1.87 -3.36
N GLU A 48 -5.04 2.92 -2.60
CA GLU A 48 -5.53 4.18 -3.15
C GLU A 48 -4.84 5.38 -2.47
N PRO A 49 -4.70 6.53 -3.15
CA PRO A 49 -4.15 7.75 -2.55
C PRO A 49 -4.98 8.21 -1.35
N TRP A 50 -4.31 8.51 -0.24
CA TRP A 50 -4.89 9.15 0.94
C TRP A 50 -4.79 10.68 0.77
N ARG A 51 -5.90 11.39 1.07
CA ARG A 51 -6.08 12.85 1.13
C ARG A 51 -4.79 13.71 1.15
N HIS A 52 -4.82 14.70 0.25
CA HIS A 52 -3.82 15.72 -0.03
C HIS A 52 -3.25 16.38 1.23
N ASN A 53 -1.92 16.32 1.40
CA ASN A 53 -1.20 17.14 2.36
C ASN A 53 -0.88 18.49 1.72
N PRO A 54 -1.49 19.62 2.15
CA PRO A 54 -1.23 20.93 1.57
C PRO A 54 0.23 21.41 1.75
N ILE A 55 0.98 20.79 2.67
CA ILE A 55 2.38 21.13 2.94
C ILE A 55 3.35 20.38 2.01
N LYS A 56 2.97 19.18 1.55
CA LYS A 56 3.77 18.32 0.66
C LYS A 56 2.86 17.62 -0.35
N PRO A 57 2.44 18.33 -1.41
CA PRO A 57 1.50 17.80 -2.41
C PRO A 57 2.09 16.62 -3.19
N ASP A 58 3.42 16.56 -3.33
CA ASP A 58 4.13 15.49 -4.03
C ASP A 58 4.21 14.17 -3.24
N TRP A 59 3.83 14.18 -1.95
CA TRP A 59 3.85 12.97 -1.14
C TRP A 59 2.62 12.12 -1.43
N LEU A 60 2.80 11.12 -2.29
CA LEU A 60 1.79 10.09 -2.53
C LEU A 60 1.73 9.14 -1.33
N ILE A 61 0.94 9.52 -0.32
CA ILE A 61 0.56 8.64 0.78
C ILE A 61 -0.61 7.80 0.30
N CYS A 62 -0.55 6.48 0.49
CA CYS A 62 -1.66 5.59 0.14
C CYS A 62 -2.30 4.97 1.38
N ARG A 63 -3.50 4.41 1.20
CA ARG A 63 -4.12 3.46 2.13
C ARG A 63 -4.50 2.16 1.42
N ILE A 64 -4.59 1.07 2.18
CA ILE A 64 -5.07 -0.22 1.66
C ILE A 64 -6.59 -0.21 1.49
N THR A 65 -7.07 -0.74 0.37
CA THR A 65 -8.49 -0.90 0.03
C THR A 65 -9.07 -2.21 0.58
N ALA A 66 -10.36 -2.47 0.38
CA ALA A 66 -10.95 -3.77 0.70
C ALA A 66 -10.38 -4.89 -0.18
N GLU A 67 -10.17 -4.62 -1.47
CA GLU A 67 -9.56 -5.53 -2.43
C GLU A 67 -8.11 -5.84 -2.07
N GLY A 68 -7.35 -4.84 -1.59
CA GLY A 68 -6.01 -5.05 -1.08
C GLY A 68 -5.99 -5.96 0.15
N ARG A 69 -6.94 -5.77 1.09
CA ARG A 69 -7.10 -6.64 2.27
C ARG A 69 -7.44 -8.08 1.85
N ALA A 70 -8.34 -8.26 0.89
CA ALA A 70 -8.68 -9.56 0.34
C ALA A 70 -7.46 -10.22 -0.34
N ALA A 71 -6.65 -9.46 -1.08
CA ALA A 71 -5.48 -9.97 -1.79
C ALA A 71 -4.35 -10.47 -0.86
N VAL A 72 -4.27 -9.95 0.37
CA VAL A 72 -3.29 -10.39 1.39
C VAL A 72 -3.87 -11.34 2.44
N GLY A 73 -5.18 -11.28 2.69
CA GLY A 73 -5.90 -12.16 3.61
C GLY A 73 -6.42 -13.46 2.97
N GLY A 74 -6.52 -13.53 1.65
CA GLY A 74 -7.01 -14.70 0.92
C GLY A 74 -5.89 -15.48 0.24
N ALA A 75 -5.35 -16.49 0.93
CA ALA A 75 -4.78 -17.72 0.38
C ALA A 75 -4.48 -18.67 1.56
N GLU A 76 -5.53 -19.31 2.07
CA GLU A 76 -5.44 -20.65 2.65
C GLU A 76 -5.83 -21.66 1.55
#